data_AF-A0A377Z6B6-F1
#
_entry.id   AF-A0A377Z6B6-F1
#
_cell.length_a   1.000
_cell.length_b   1.000
_cell.length_c   1.000
_cell.angle_alpha   90.00
_cell.angle_beta   90.00
_cell.angle_gamma   90.00
#
_symmetry.space_group_name_H-M   'P 1'
#
loop_
_entity.id
_entity.type
_entity.pdbx_description
1 polymer ?
#
loop_
_entity_poly.entity_id
_entity_poly.type
_entity_poly.pdbx_seq_one_letter_code
_entity_poly.pdbx_strand_id
1 'polypeptide(L)'
;MPWTEIDYLMGPATCVPLYQQLKAEFPEVQAVNAMYTHGLLAIISTKKRYGGFARAVGLRAMTTPHGLGYVKMVIMVDEDVDPFNLPQVMWALSSKVNPAGDLVQLPNMSVLELDPGSSPAGITDKLIIDATTPVAPDLRGHYSQPVQDLPETKAWAEKLTAMLANRK
;
A
#
# COMPACT_ATOMS: atom_id res chain seq x y z
N MET A 1 10.37 -15.13 5.68
CA MET A 1 11.44 -14.43 6.42
C MET A 1 10.88 -14.06 7.78
N PRO A 2 11.52 -14.41 8.90
CA PRO A 2 11.05 -13.94 10.21
C PRO A 2 11.24 -12.43 10.31
N TRP A 3 10.25 -11.73 10.87
CA TRP A 3 10.41 -10.33 11.26
C TRP A 3 11.43 -10.25 12.39
N THR A 4 12.47 -9.47 12.18
CA THR A 4 13.57 -9.30 13.14
C THR A 4 13.43 -7.98 13.88
N GLU A 5 14.26 -7.77 14.90
CA GLU A 5 14.33 -6.51 15.64
C GLU A 5 14.41 -5.29 14.71
N ILE A 6 15.19 -5.39 13.63
CA ILE A 6 15.39 -4.28 12.70
C ILE A 6 14.06 -3.91 12.00
N ASP A 7 13.19 -4.87 11.69
CA ASP A 7 11.92 -4.60 11.04
C ASP A 7 10.94 -3.89 11.99
N TYR A 8 11.00 -4.22 13.28
CA TYR A 8 10.15 -3.60 14.30
C TYR A 8 10.68 -2.26 14.82
N LEU A 9 11.98 -2.03 14.82
CA LEU A 9 12.58 -0.78 15.30
C LEU A 9 12.80 0.24 14.17
N MET A 10 13.33 -0.20 13.02
CA MET A 10 13.61 0.69 11.90
C MET A 10 12.41 0.87 10.98
N GLY A 11 11.59 -0.17 10.77
CA GLY A 11 10.41 -0.10 9.89
C GLY A 11 9.48 1.06 10.23
N PRO A 12 9.07 1.25 11.50
CA PRO A 12 8.26 2.40 11.90
C PRO A 12 8.94 3.75 11.69
N ALA A 13 10.27 3.80 11.84
CA ALA A 13 11.07 5.01 11.61
C ALA A 13 11.10 5.42 10.12
N THR A 14 10.89 4.48 9.19
CA THR A 14 10.70 4.78 7.75
C THR A 14 9.28 5.27 7.45
N CYS A 15 8.27 4.75 8.18
CA CYS A 15 6.86 5.10 7.94
C CYS A 15 6.57 6.58 8.22
N VAL A 16 7.05 7.11 9.36
CA VAL A 16 6.69 8.46 9.83
C VAL A 16 7.22 9.57 8.91
N PRO A 17 8.51 9.61 8.52
CA PRO A 17 9.03 10.65 7.63
C PRO A 17 8.37 10.61 6.25
N LEU A 18 8.15 9.42 5.69
CA LEU A 18 7.42 9.27 4.41
C LEU A 18 6.01 9.81 4.51
N TYR A 19 5.29 9.44 5.57
CA TYR A 19 3.94 9.97 5.81
C TYR A 19 3.95 11.49 5.91
N GLN A 20 4.83 12.09 6.70
CA GLN A 20 4.90 13.54 6.87
C GLN A 20 5.21 14.26 5.54
N GLN A 21 6.20 13.76 4.78
CA GLN A 21 6.59 14.34 3.49
C GLN A 21 5.46 14.26 2.47
N LEU A 22 4.78 13.11 2.39
CA LEU A 22 3.64 12.93 1.49
C LEU A 22 2.43 13.75 1.93
N LYS A 23 2.09 13.74 3.22
CA LYS A 23 0.91 14.43 3.76
C LYS A 23 1.00 15.95 3.57
N ALA A 24 2.21 16.51 3.62
CA ALA A 24 2.44 17.94 3.38
C ALA A 24 2.04 18.37 1.96
N GLU A 25 2.18 17.50 0.97
CA GLU A 25 1.89 17.79 -0.43
C GLU A 25 0.54 17.22 -0.89
N PHE A 26 0.15 16.08 -0.31
CA PHE A 26 -1.06 15.32 -0.59
C PHE A 26 -1.83 15.07 0.72
N PRO A 27 -2.66 16.02 1.16
CA PRO A 27 -3.51 15.86 2.35
C PRO A 27 -4.42 14.62 2.32
N GLU A 28 -4.64 14.03 1.13
CA GLU A 28 -5.40 12.81 0.89
C GLU A 28 -4.75 11.54 1.44
N VAL A 29 -3.44 11.54 1.65
CA VAL A 29 -2.72 10.37 2.17
C VAL A 29 -3.19 10.10 3.59
N GLN A 30 -3.78 8.94 3.83
CA GLN A 30 -4.33 8.58 5.15
C GLN A 30 -3.27 7.90 6.02
N ALA A 31 -2.49 7.00 5.44
CA ALA A 31 -1.47 6.24 6.14
C ALA A 31 -0.39 5.71 5.19
N VAL A 32 0.80 5.46 5.73
CA VAL A 32 1.94 4.87 5.02
C VAL A 32 2.51 3.75 5.87
N ASN A 33 2.54 2.54 5.32
CA ASN A 33 3.30 1.42 5.86
C ASN A 33 4.52 1.21 4.97
N ALA A 34 5.72 1.38 5.53
CA ALA A 34 7.00 1.14 4.87
C ALA A 34 7.87 0.17 5.69
N MET A 35 7.23 -0.78 6.40
CA MET A 35 7.93 -1.70 7.30
C MET A 35 8.64 -2.85 6.56
N TYR A 36 8.23 -3.15 5.33
CA TYR A 36 8.74 -4.29 4.57
C TYR A 36 10.16 -4.02 4.05
N THR A 37 11.13 -4.69 4.68
CA THR A 37 12.56 -4.58 4.35
C THR A 37 13.01 -3.12 4.35
N HIS A 38 12.70 -2.40 5.43
CA HIS A 38 13.10 -1.01 5.66
C HIS A 38 12.64 -0.02 4.57
N GLY A 39 11.48 -0.27 3.96
CA GLY A 39 10.86 0.63 3.00
C GLY A 39 11.12 0.30 1.54
N LEU A 40 11.77 -0.83 1.24
CA LEU A 40 11.85 -1.35 -0.15
C LEU A 40 10.47 -1.55 -0.77
N LEU A 41 9.49 -1.94 0.05
CA LEU A 41 8.07 -1.93 -0.30
C LEU A 41 7.31 -1.01 0.65
N ALA A 42 6.58 -0.05 0.07
CA ALA A 42 5.63 0.78 0.79
C ALA A 42 4.19 0.43 0.39
N ILE A 43 3.26 0.54 1.33
CA ILE A 43 1.81 0.46 1.10
C ILE A 43 1.23 1.78 1.57
N ILE A 44 0.54 2.49 0.68
CA ILE A 44 0.08 3.85 0.93
C ILE A 44 -1.43 3.89 0.72
N SER A 45 -2.14 4.23 1.78
CA SER A 45 -3.58 4.49 1.74
C SER A 45 -3.82 5.95 1.40
N THR A 46 -4.64 6.22 0.38
CA THR A 46 -4.92 7.59 -0.08
C THR A 46 -6.33 7.76 -0.61
N LYS A 47 -6.93 8.93 -0.35
CA LYS A 47 -8.20 9.34 -0.98
C LYS A 47 -7.93 9.75 -2.43
N LYS A 48 -8.79 9.34 -3.36
CA LYS A 48 -8.63 9.68 -4.78
C LYS A 48 -9.42 10.94 -5.09
N ARG A 49 -8.75 11.94 -5.69
CA ARG A 49 -9.43 13.14 -6.23
C ARG A 49 -10.01 12.91 -7.62
N TYR A 50 -9.30 12.18 -8.46
CA TYR A 50 -9.59 11.91 -9.86
C TYR A 50 -8.78 10.70 -10.35
N GLY A 51 -9.16 10.15 -11.51
CA GLY A 51 -8.49 9.00 -12.11
C GLY A 51 -6.98 9.22 -12.30
N GLY A 52 -6.16 8.27 -11.86
CA GLY A 52 -4.69 8.35 -11.92
C GLY A 52 -4.03 9.10 -10.76
N PHE A 53 -4.79 9.70 -9.84
CA PHE A 53 -4.24 10.42 -8.68
C PHE A 53 -3.34 9.55 -7.80
N ALA A 54 -3.76 8.31 -7.52
CA ALA A 54 -3.00 7.37 -6.70
C ALA A 54 -1.59 7.11 -7.24
N ARG A 55 -1.45 7.03 -8.57
CA ARG A 55 -0.15 6.84 -9.25
C ARG A 55 0.77 8.05 -9.08
N ALA A 56 0.20 9.26 -9.13
CA ALA A 56 0.98 10.47 -8.86
C ALA A 56 1.52 10.49 -7.43
N VAL A 57 0.71 10.06 -6.45
CA VAL A 57 1.14 9.92 -5.04
C VAL A 57 2.23 8.84 -4.92
N GLY A 58 2.06 7.68 -5.56
CA GLY A 58 3.06 6.60 -5.56
C GLY A 58 4.39 7.03 -6.18
N LEU A 59 4.34 7.76 -7.31
CA LEU A 59 5.52 8.35 -7.93
C LEU A 59 6.18 9.39 -7.02
N ARG A 60 5.37 10.22 -6.32
CA ARG A 60 5.92 11.15 -5.34
C ARG A 60 6.64 10.40 -4.24
N ALA A 61 6.05 9.34 -3.68
CA ALA A 61 6.65 8.57 -2.60
C ALA A 61 8.09 8.14 -2.94
N MET A 62 8.31 7.68 -4.18
CA MET A 62 9.61 7.26 -4.72
C MET A 62 10.62 8.37 -4.94
N THR A 63 10.21 9.64 -4.89
CA THR A 63 11.03 10.83 -5.14
C THR A 63 11.08 11.79 -3.95
N THR A 64 10.42 11.44 -2.84
CA THR A 64 10.57 12.17 -1.58
C THR A 64 12.01 12.05 -1.06
N PRO A 65 12.51 13.01 -0.26
CA PRO A 65 13.86 12.90 0.29
C PRO A 65 14.11 11.58 1.04
N HIS A 66 13.11 11.06 1.74
CA HIS A 66 13.24 9.76 2.40
C HIS A 66 13.05 8.59 1.42
N GLY A 67 12.03 8.65 0.55
CA GLY A 67 11.69 7.52 -0.32
C GLY A 67 12.61 7.32 -1.52
N LEU A 68 13.44 8.29 -1.89
CA LEU A 68 14.37 8.20 -3.03
C LEU A 68 15.25 6.94 -2.95
N GLY A 69 15.84 6.69 -1.78
CA GLY A 69 16.73 5.55 -1.55
C GLY A 69 16.04 4.25 -1.13
N TYR A 70 14.82 4.32 -0.60
CA TYR A 70 14.15 3.15 0.00
C TYR A 70 12.97 2.65 -0.83
N VAL A 71 12.06 3.52 -1.27
CA VAL A 71 10.82 3.06 -1.91
C VAL A 71 11.12 2.58 -3.32
N LYS A 72 11.28 1.27 -3.47
CA LYS A 72 11.43 0.58 -4.75
C LYS A 72 10.07 0.19 -5.32
N MET A 73 9.22 -0.39 -4.49
CA MET A 73 7.87 -0.77 -4.85
C MET A 73 6.86 -0.01 -3.98
N VAL A 74 5.73 0.39 -4.57
CA VAL A 74 4.62 0.98 -3.82
C VAL A 74 3.31 0.34 -4.23
N ILE A 75 2.50 -0.04 -3.24
CA ILE A 75 1.12 -0.48 -3.43
C ILE A 75 0.22 0.67 -2.96
N MET A 76 -0.56 1.21 -3.88
CA MET A 76 -1.54 2.24 -3.56
C MET A 76 -2.88 1.58 -3.23
N VAL A 77 -3.47 1.91 -2.09
CA VAL A 77 -4.77 1.39 -1.67
C VAL A 77 -5.73 2.53 -1.33
N ASP A 78 -7.02 2.21 -1.36
CA ASP A 78 -8.08 3.16 -1.01
C ASP A 78 -7.98 3.61 0.46
N GLU A 79 -8.65 4.72 0.77
CA GLU A 79 -8.71 5.32 2.10
C GLU A 79 -9.36 4.44 3.19
N ASP A 80 -10.10 3.41 2.79
CA ASP A 80 -10.79 2.44 3.64
C ASP A 80 -9.99 1.14 3.84
N VAL A 81 -8.83 1.02 3.20
CA VAL A 81 -7.89 -0.11 3.37
C VAL A 81 -6.78 0.30 4.32
N ASP A 82 -6.66 -0.41 5.44
CA ASP A 82 -5.56 -0.22 6.38
C ASP A 82 -4.25 -0.81 5.79
N PRO A 83 -3.21 0.01 5.52
CA PRO A 83 -1.97 -0.47 4.94
C PRO A 83 -1.17 -1.38 5.90
N PHE A 84 -1.51 -1.43 7.19
CA PHE A 84 -0.94 -2.37 8.17
C PHE A 84 -1.69 -3.70 8.25
N ASN A 85 -2.88 -3.80 7.63
CA ASN A 85 -3.68 -5.00 7.55
C ASN A 85 -3.45 -5.72 6.22
N LEU A 86 -2.45 -6.60 6.17
CA LEU A 86 -2.06 -7.31 4.95
C LEU A 86 -3.23 -8.06 4.27
N PRO A 87 -4.12 -8.78 4.98
CA PRO A 87 -5.33 -9.34 4.37
C PRO A 87 -6.18 -8.34 3.56
N GLN A 88 -6.40 -7.12 4.07
CA GLN A 88 -7.14 -6.09 3.33
C GLN A 88 -6.36 -5.61 2.09
N VAL A 89 -5.04 -5.44 2.22
CA VAL A 89 -4.17 -5.07 1.08
C VAL A 89 -4.20 -6.14 -0.01
N MET A 90 -4.12 -7.42 0.36
CA MET A 90 -4.19 -8.53 -0.59
C MET A 90 -5.58 -8.64 -1.25
N TRP A 91 -6.65 -8.29 -0.53
CA TRP A 91 -7.98 -8.16 -1.12
C TRP A 91 -8.03 -7.02 -2.15
N ALA A 92 -7.48 -5.84 -1.83
CA ALA A 92 -7.42 -4.72 -2.76
C ALA A 92 -6.62 -5.10 -4.02
N LEU A 93 -5.45 -5.72 -3.85
CA LEU A 93 -4.63 -6.22 -4.96
C LEU A 93 -5.38 -7.20 -5.85
N SER A 94 -6.12 -8.16 -5.28
CA SER A 94 -6.79 -9.21 -6.04
C SER A 94 -8.07 -8.76 -6.75
N SER A 95 -8.74 -7.72 -6.24
CA SER A 95 -10.05 -7.27 -6.74
C SER A 95 -10.02 -5.96 -7.52
N LYS A 96 -9.01 -5.11 -7.31
CA LYS A 96 -8.95 -3.74 -7.87
C LYS A 96 -7.85 -3.56 -8.92
N VAL A 97 -6.82 -4.39 -8.92
CA VAL A 97 -5.71 -4.28 -9.88
C VAL A 97 -6.08 -4.96 -11.20
N ASN A 98 -6.03 -4.20 -12.29
CA ASN A 98 -5.93 -4.72 -13.64
C ASN A 98 -4.46 -4.64 -14.10
N PRO A 99 -3.75 -5.78 -14.23
CA PRO A 99 -2.32 -5.78 -14.54
C PRO A 99 -1.92 -5.04 -15.80
N ALA A 100 -2.80 -4.94 -16.80
CA ALA A 100 -2.51 -4.25 -18.06
C ALA A 100 -2.43 -2.71 -17.89
N GLY A 101 -3.10 -2.18 -16.87
CA GLY A 101 -3.23 -0.74 -16.67
C GLY A 101 -2.64 -0.22 -15.37
N ASP A 102 -2.58 -1.03 -14.31
CA ASP A 102 -2.27 -0.62 -12.93
C ASP A 102 -0.83 -0.80 -12.48
N LEU A 103 -0.01 -1.36 -13.35
CA LEU A 103 1.41 -1.53 -13.11
C LEU A 103 2.16 -0.41 -13.83
N VAL A 104 2.78 0.49 -13.05
CA VAL A 104 3.66 1.53 -13.60
C VAL A 104 5.10 1.17 -13.23
N GLN A 105 5.85 0.70 -14.22
CA GLN A 105 7.27 0.43 -14.09
C GLN A 105 8.08 1.67 -14.48
N LEU A 106 9.04 2.03 -13.65
CA LEU A 106 9.97 3.15 -13.87
C LEU A 106 11.38 2.56 -13.98
N PRO A 107 11.94 2.46 -15.18
CA PRO A 107 13.21 1.79 -15.38
C PRO A 107 14.40 2.62 -14.93
N ASN A 108 15.49 1.96 -14.50
CA ASN A 108 16.79 2.58 -14.22
C ASN A 108 16.76 3.72 -13.20
N MET A 109 16.07 3.52 -12.09
CA MET A 109 15.93 4.49 -11.01
C MET A 109 16.93 4.22 -9.88
N SER A 110 17.30 5.29 -9.16
CA SER A 110 18.18 5.16 -7.99
C SER A 110 17.50 4.45 -6.83
N VAL A 111 18.24 3.62 -6.12
CA VAL A 111 17.90 3.01 -4.84
C VAL A 111 19.17 2.95 -3.98
N LEU A 112 19.04 2.65 -2.69
CA LEU A 112 20.19 2.41 -1.83
C LEU A 112 20.96 1.16 -2.30
N GLU A 113 22.30 1.22 -2.29
CA GLU A 113 23.19 0.16 -2.81
C GLU A 113 22.98 -1.22 -2.17
N LEU A 114 22.47 -1.27 -0.93
CA LEU A 114 22.15 -2.53 -0.23
C LEU A 114 20.87 -3.21 -0.77
N ASP A 115 20.12 -2.60 -1.70
CA ASP A 115 18.98 -3.27 -2.32
C ASP A 115 19.46 -4.55 -3.05
N PRO A 116 19.06 -5.75 -2.58
CA PRO A 116 19.56 -7.00 -3.13
C PRO A 116 19.10 -7.25 -4.57
N GLY A 117 18.06 -6.56 -5.04
CA GLY A 117 17.54 -6.66 -6.40
C GLY A 117 18.13 -5.65 -7.38
N SER A 118 19.06 -4.79 -6.96
CA SER A 118 19.65 -3.77 -7.82
C SER A 118 20.70 -4.37 -8.77
N SER A 119 20.79 -3.84 -9.98
CA SER A 119 21.79 -4.24 -10.99
C SER A 119 22.07 -3.08 -11.96
N PRO A 120 23.23 -2.40 -11.88
CA PRO A 120 24.27 -2.54 -10.85
C PRO A 120 23.79 -2.08 -9.46
N ALA A 121 24.63 -2.26 -8.44
CA ALA A 121 24.31 -1.82 -7.07
C ALA A 121 23.84 -0.36 -7.05
N GLY A 122 22.68 -0.10 -6.42
CA GLY A 122 22.08 1.24 -6.32
C GLY A 122 21.22 1.67 -7.51
N ILE A 123 21.08 0.83 -8.54
CA ILE A 123 20.19 1.08 -9.70
C ILE A 123 19.21 -0.09 -9.84
N THR A 124 17.92 0.22 -9.91
CA THR A 124 16.86 -0.79 -10.08
C THR A 124 15.65 -0.17 -10.78
N ASP A 125 14.72 -1.03 -11.20
CA ASP A 125 13.42 -0.58 -11.67
C ASP A 125 12.49 -0.39 -10.47
N LYS A 126 11.73 0.70 -10.46
CA LYS A 126 10.69 0.93 -9.46
C LYS A 126 9.32 0.54 -10.00
N LEU A 127 8.43 0.11 -9.12
CA LEU A 127 7.09 -0.37 -9.50
C LEU A 127 6.01 0.27 -8.63
N ILE A 128 5.02 0.89 -9.27
CA ILE A 128 3.76 1.30 -8.64
C ILE A 128 2.71 0.27 -9.01
N ILE A 129 1.98 -0.22 -8.01
CA ILE A 129 0.80 -1.06 -8.16
C ILE A 129 -0.40 -0.26 -7.66
N ASP A 130 -1.26 0.15 -8.58
CA ASP A 130 -2.47 0.90 -8.27
C ASP A 130 -3.63 -0.05 -7.95
N ALA A 131 -3.87 -0.29 -6.66
CA ALA A 131 -4.99 -1.10 -6.16
C ALA A 131 -6.11 -0.22 -5.61
N THR A 132 -6.27 1.00 -6.15
CA THR A 132 -7.35 1.91 -5.79
C THR A 132 -8.57 1.69 -6.67
N THR A 133 -9.73 2.05 -6.14
CA THR A 133 -10.98 2.01 -6.89
C THR A 133 -10.96 3.11 -7.97
N PRO A 134 -11.13 2.77 -9.26
CA PRO A 134 -11.22 3.75 -10.35
C PRO A 134 -12.27 4.83 -10.07
N VAL A 135 -11.88 6.08 -10.32
CA VAL A 135 -12.75 7.26 -10.22
C VAL A 135 -12.58 8.12 -11.47
N ALA A 136 -13.62 8.86 -11.85
CA ALA A 136 -13.62 9.68 -13.07
C ALA A 136 -12.35 10.55 -13.19
N PRO A 137 -11.74 10.67 -14.38
CA PRO A 137 -12.22 10.16 -15.68
C PRO A 137 -11.88 8.69 -15.96
N ASP A 138 -11.29 7.95 -15.01
CA ASP A 138 -11.07 6.51 -15.14
C ASP A 138 -12.37 5.76 -14.81
N LEU A 139 -12.93 5.08 -15.82
CA LEU A 139 -14.26 4.45 -15.77
C LEU A 139 -14.20 2.92 -15.89
N ARG A 140 -13.02 2.32 -15.70
CA ARG A 140 -12.86 0.86 -15.84
C ARG A 140 -13.46 0.09 -14.66
N GLY A 141 -13.83 -1.15 -14.93
CA GLY A 141 -14.34 -2.08 -13.93
C GLY A 141 -15.79 -1.80 -13.49
N HIS A 142 -16.26 -2.59 -12.51
CA HIS A 142 -17.64 -2.57 -12.04
C HIS A 142 -17.66 -2.50 -10.50
N TYR A 143 -17.35 -1.32 -9.95
CA TYR A 143 -17.20 -1.11 -8.51
C TYR A 143 -18.44 -0.44 -7.86
N SER A 144 -19.58 -0.41 -8.55
CA SER A 144 -20.81 0.22 -8.07
C SER A 144 -21.53 -0.56 -6.96
N GLN A 145 -21.12 -1.80 -6.69
CA GLN A 145 -21.76 -2.69 -5.72
C GLN A 145 -20.70 -3.27 -4.77
N PRO A 146 -20.22 -2.48 -3.79
CA PRO A 146 -19.29 -3.01 -2.79
C PRO A 146 -19.99 -4.06 -1.94
N VAL A 147 -19.28 -5.15 -1.64
CA VAL A 147 -19.72 -6.10 -0.62
C VAL A 147 -19.56 -5.41 0.74
N GLN A 148 -20.66 -5.26 1.45
CA GLN A 148 -20.66 -4.75 2.83
C GLN A 148 -21.06 -5.87 3.78
N ASP A 149 -20.51 -5.83 4.98
CA ASP A 149 -20.98 -6.69 6.05
C ASP A 149 -22.47 -6.44 6.31
N LEU A 150 -23.22 -7.51 6.55
CA LEU A 150 -24.60 -7.41 7.00
C LEU A 150 -24.64 -6.74 8.39
N PRO A 151 -25.70 -6.00 8.75
CA PRO A 151 -25.82 -5.35 10.06
C PRO A 151 -25.60 -6.30 11.24
N GLU A 152 -25.99 -7.56 11.08
CA GLU A 152 -25.86 -8.62 12.08
C GLU A 152 -24.50 -9.33 12.12
N THR A 153 -23.56 -9.04 11.21
CA THR A 153 -22.27 -9.76 11.11
C THR A 153 -21.52 -9.78 12.44
N LYS A 154 -21.45 -8.63 13.13
CA LYS A 154 -20.77 -8.52 14.44
C LYS A 154 -21.44 -9.41 15.50
N ALA A 155 -22.76 -9.39 15.57
CA ALA A 155 -23.52 -10.18 16.53
C ALA A 155 -23.35 -11.69 16.28
N TRP A 156 -23.29 -12.11 15.02
CA TRP A 156 -23.02 -13.50 14.66
C TRP A 156 -21.58 -13.91 14.94
N ALA A 157 -20.60 -13.06 14.65
CA ALA A 157 -19.20 -13.32 14.96
C ALA A 157 -19.02 -13.57 16.47
N GLU A 158 -19.56 -12.69 17.31
CA GLU A 158 -19.53 -12.84 18.78
C GLU A 158 -20.18 -14.14 19.25
N LYS A 159 -21.37 -14.47 18.72
CA LYS A 159 -22.08 -15.73 19.03
C LYS A 159 -21.27 -16.96 18.65
N LEU A 160 -20.73 -16.99 17.42
CA LEU A 160 -19.94 -18.13 16.93
C LEU A 160 -18.64 -18.30 17.73
N THR A 161 -17.95 -17.21 18.07
CA THR A 161 -16.76 -17.25 18.93
C THR A 161 -17.08 -17.80 20.32
N ALA A 162 -18.20 -17.38 20.92
CA ALA A 162 -18.64 -17.91 22.21
C ALA A 162 -18.99 -19.42 22.15
N MET A 163 -19.68 -19.86 21.08
CA MET A 163 -20.00 -21.28 20.87
C MET A 163 -18.74 -22.13 20.69
N LEU A 164 -17.74 -21.62 19.96
CA LEU A 164 -16.45 -22.30 19.78
C LEU A 164 -15.67 -22.41 21.11
N ALA A 165 -15.67 -21.35 21.92
CA ALA A 165 -15.02 -21.36 23.23
C ALA A 165 -15.66 -22.38 24.20
N ASN A 166 -16.97 -22.60 24.08
CA ASN A 166 -17.73 -23.54 24.90
C ASN A 166 -17.72 -24.98 24.38
N ARG A 167 -17.04 -25.27 23.26
CA ARG A 167 -16.99 -26.60 22.63
C ARG A 167 -15.99 -27.56 23.29
N LYS A 168 -15.64 -27.31 24.56
CA LYS A 168 -14.85 -28.24 25.39
C LYS A 168 -15.73 -29.33 25.98
#